data_AF-A0A7X6AUT1-F1
#
_entry.id   AF-A0A7X6AUT1-F1
#
_cell.length_a   1.000
_cell.length_b   1.000
_cell.length_c   1.000
_cell.angle_alpha   90.00
_cell.angle_beta   90.00
_cell.angle_gamma   90.00
#
_symmetry.space_group_name_H-M   'P 1'
#
loop_
_entity.id
_entity.type
_entity.pdbx_description
1 polymer ?
#
loop_
_entity_poly.entity_id
_entity_poly.type
_entity_poly.pdbx_seq_one_letter_code
_entity_poly.pdbx_strand_id
1 'polypeptide(L)'
;GYGATLWVDGEASALVLDDPGDPQRVLEVVRRRGAGPPDLVVVLDGDRADADAVIALRDRYGPVPVAAPPLHRVPGGRTVERGQRIDLGGLVVQIREVAPRIAVIVTR
;
A
#
# COMPACT_ATOMS: atom_id res chain seq x y z
N GLY A 1 12.51 -1.78 -0.10
CA GLY A 1 13.26 -1.71 1.15
C GLY A 1 12.27 -2.16 2.18
N TYR A 2 12.58 -3.25 2.88
CA TYR A 2 11.60 -4.00 3.65
C TYR A 2 10.88 -3.13 4.69
N GLY A 3 9.59 -3.36 4.89
CA GLY A 3 8.75 -2.59 5.80
C GLY A 3 7.61 -1.84 5.11
N ALA A 4 7.18 -0.76 5.75
CA ALA A 4 6.13 0.12 5.27
C ALA A 4 6.69 1.51 4.97
N THR A 5 6.42 2.03 3.77
CA THR A 5 6.82 3.38 3.35
C THR A 5 5.59 4.20 3.02
N LEU A 6 5.37 5.29 3.78
CA LEU A 6 4.26 6.21 3.54
C LEU A 6 4.74 7.44 2.74
N TRP A 7 4.09 7.67 1.61
CA TRP A 7 4.19 8.88 0.78
C TRP A 7 3.01 9.79 1.10
N VAL A 8 3.28 11.09 1.22
CA VAL A 8 2.25 12.10 1.50
C VAL A 8 2.53 13.34 0.65
N ASP A 9 1.50 13.90 0.03
CA ASP A 9 1.50 15.21 -0.62
C ASP A 9 0.14 15.90 -0.46
N GLY A 10 0.10 17.00 0.30
CA GLY A 10 -1.16 17.61 0.73
C GLY A 10 -2.03 16.64 1.53
N GLU A 11 -3.26 16.41 1.07
CA GLU A 11 -4.19 15.43 1.65
C GLU A 11 -4.00 14.01 1.08
N ALA A 12 -3.23 13.87 -0.01
CA ALA A 12 -3.01 12.59 -0.69
C ALA A 12 -1.96 11.75 0.02
N SER A 13 -2.23 10.45 0.13
CA SER A 13 -1.36 9.51 0.81
C SER A 13 -1.33 8.11 0.17
N ALA A 14 -0.13 7.55 0.01
CA ALA A 14 0.09 6.20 -0.50
C ALA A 14 1.03 5.42 0.43
N LEU A 15 0.54 4.30 0.96
CA LEU A 15 1.32 3.40 1.81
C LEU A 15 1.79 2.20 0.99
N VAL A 16 3.10 2.03 0.84
CA VAL A 16 3.69 0.87 0.15
C VAL A 16 4.18 -0.13 1.19
N LEU A 17 3.78 -1.40 1.06
CA LEU A 17 4.16 -2.53 1.92
C LEU A 17 5.06 -3.49 1.14
N ASP A 18 6.23 -3.79 1.71
CA ASP A 18 7.26 -4.69 1.17
C ASP A 18 7.72 -5.61 2.31
N ASP A 19 7.02 -6.73 2.54
CA ASP A 19 7.22 -7.62 3.70
C ASP A 19 7.29 -6.83 5.03
N PRO A 20 6.15 -6.27 5.48
CA PRO A 20 6.11 -5.34 6.60
C PRO A 20 6.45 -5.99 7.96
N GLY A 21 6.45 -7.31 8.05
CA GLY A 21 6.63 -8.07 9.28
C GLY A 21 5.50 -7.84 10.28
N ASP A 22 5.69 -6.90 11.22
CA ASP A 22 4.77 -6.63 12.32
C ASP A 22 3.71 -5.57 11.95
N PRO A 23 2.40 -5.91 11.91
CA PRO A 23 1.33 -4.96 11.62
C PRO A 23 1.31 -3.71 12.51
N GLN A 24 1.75 -3.82 13.77
CA GLN A 24 1.80 -2.65 14.66
C GLN A 24 2.79 -1.61 14.18
N ARG A 25 3.91 -2.02 13.58
CA ARG A 25 4.88 -1.09 12.99
C ARG A 25 4.30 -0.35 11.80
N VAL A 26 3.44 -1.00 11.01
CA VAL A 26 2.74 -0.37 9.89
C VAL A 26 1.81 0.74 10.39
N LEU A 27 1.00 0.45 11.41
CA LEU A 27 0.13 1.44 12.04
C LEU A 27 0.92 2.61 12.64
N GLU A 28 2.08 2.34 13.24
CA GLU A 28 2.96 3.39 13.74
C GLU A 28 3.50 4.29 12.64
N VAL A 29 3.88 3.75 11.47
CA VAL A 29 4.34 4.55 10.33
C VAL A 29 3.25 5.53 9.88
N VAL A 30 2.00 5.07 9.77
CA VAL A 30 0.86 5.94 9.41
C VAL A 30 0.63 7.00 10.49
N ARG A 31 0.56 6.59 11.76
CA ARG A 31 0.34 7.48 12.90
C ARG A 31 1.41 8.57 13.02
N ARG A 32 2.69 8.24 12.87
CA ARG A 32 3.81 9.19 13.05
C ARG A 32 3.82 10.31 12.01
N ARG A 33 3.24 10.09 10.83
CA ARG A 33 3.11 11.10 9.78
C ARG A 33 1.88 12.00 9.97
N GLY A 34 1.10 11.80 11.04
CA GLY A 34 -0.14 12.53 11.29
C GLY A 34 -1.24 12.24 10.25
N ALA A 35 -1.06 11.19 9.44
CA ALA A 35 -1.98 10.83 8.38
C ALA A 35 -3.20 10.10 8.94
N GLY A 36 -4.35 10.34 8.30
CA GLY A 36 -5.56 9.55 8.48
C GLY A 36 -5.46 8.18 7.80
N PRO A 37 -6.58 7.57 7.37
CA PRO A 37 -6.53 6.40 6.48
C PRO A 37 -5.70 6.71 5.23
N PRO A 38 -4.79 5.82 4.78
CA PRO A 38 -4.15 5.96 3.49
C PRO A 38 -5.20 5.94 2.36
N ASP A 39 -5.07 6.82 1.37
CA ASP A 39 -5.95 6.82 0.18
C ASP A 39 -5.70 5.58 -0.69
N LEU A 40 -4.48 5.04 -0.63
CA LEU A 40 -4.10 3.80 -1.27
C LEU A 40 -3.05 3.05 -0.44
N VAL A 41 -3.27 1.74 -0.28
CA VAL A 41 -2.24 0.80 0.13
C VAL A 41 -1.77 0.01 -1.08
N VAL A 42 -0.46 -0.09 -1.30
CA VAL A 42 0.15 -0.90 -2.36
C VAL A 42 0.94 -2.00 -1.70
N VAL A 43 0.55 -3.26 -1.92
CA VAL A 43 1.29 -4.44 -1.44
C VAL A 43 2.19 -4.94 -2.56
N LEU A 44 3.47 -5.18 -2.29
CA LEU A 44 4.42 -5.52 -3.35
C LEU A 44 4.43 -7.00 -3.71
N ASP A 45 4.24 -7.92 -2.76
CA ASP A 45 4.20 -9.36 -3.03
C ASP A 45 2.85 -10.01 -2.69
N GLY A 46 2.06 -9.38 -1.81
CA GLY A 46 0.72 -9.81 -1.48
C GLY A 46 0.69 -11.10 -0.64
N ASP A 47 1.75 -11.34 0.12
CA ASP A 47 1.91 -12.51 0.98
C ASP A 47 1.08 -12.43 2.27
N ARG A 48 1.40 -13.29 3.25
CA ARG A 48 0.69 -13.31 4.54
C ARG A 48 1.00 -12.07 5.39
N ALA A 49 2.25 -11.61 5.42
CA ALA A 49 2.62 -10.44 6.21
C ALA A 49 1.92 -9.18 5.68
N ASP A 50 1.84 -9.05 4.35
CA ASP A 50 1.05 -8.01 3.69
C ASP A 50 -0.44 -8.09 4.04
N ALA A 51 -1.03 -9.30 4.02
CA ALA A 51 -2.43 -9.50 4.37
C ALA A 51 -2.72 -9.13 5.84
N ASP A 52 -1.87 -9.55 6.77
CA ASP A 52 -2.01 -9.26 8.21
C ASP A 52 -1.87 -7.75 8.47
N ALA A 53 -0.96 -7.07 7.78
CA ALA A 53 -0.83 -5.61 7.84
C ALA A 53 -2.07 -4.88 7.31
N VAL A 54 -2.64 -5.33 6.18
CA VAL A 54 -3.87 -4.75 5.61
C VAL A 54 -5.08 -4.98 6.51
N ILE A 55 -5.19 -6.14 7.16
CA ILE A 55 -6.25 -6.40 8.14
C ILE A 55 -6.14 -5.39 9.29
N ALA A 56 -4.95 -5.21 9.87
CA ALA A 56 -4.75 -4.25 10.95
C ALA A 56 -5.08 -2.81 10.55
N LEU A 57 -4.75 -2.40 9.32
CA LEU A 57 -5.14 -1.11 8.77
C LEU A 57 -6.66 -0.97 8.66
N ARG A 58 -7.35 -2.01 8.17
CA ARG A 58 -8.80 -2.00 8.00
C ARG A 58 -9.54 -2.00 9.33
N ASP A 59 -9.05 -2.73 10.32
CA ASP A 59 -9.62 -2.73 11.67
C ASP A 59 -9.48 -1.36 12.34
N ARG A 60 -8.38 -0.65 12.08
CA ARG A 60 -8.12 0.67 12.66
C ARG A 60 -8.88 1.80 11.96
N TYR A 61 -8.90 1.80 10.64
CA TYR A 61 -9.32 2.94 9.83
C TYR A 61 -10.58 2.70 9.00
N GLY A 62 -11.13 1.48 9.00
CA GLY A 62 -12.20 1.07 8.11
C GLY A 62 -11.69 0.63 6.73
N PRO A 63 -12.57 0.47 5.74
CA PRO A 63 -12.17 0.04 4.40
C PRO A 63 -11.14 0.99 3.78
N VAL A 64 -9.98 0.46 3.40
CA VAL A 64 -8.93 1.18 2.65
C VAL A 64 -8.80 0.58 1.24
N PRO A 65 -8.60 1.38 0.19
CA PRO A 65 -8.28 0.88 -1.14
C PRO A 65 -6.92 0.17 -1.14
N VAL A 66 -6.84 -1.01 -1.76
CA VAL A 66 -5.63 -1.82 -1.80
C VAL A 66 -5.32 -2.24 -3.24
N ALA A 67 -4.12 -1.93 -3.71
CA ALA A 67 -3.53 -2.40 -4.96
C ALA A 67 -2.55 -3.54 -4.68
N ALA A 68 -2.70 -4.66 -5.37
CA ALA A 68 -1.96 -5.90 -5.07
C ALA A 68 -1.53 -6.65 -6.34
N PRO A 69 -0.49 -7.50 -6.29
CA PRO A 69 -0.07 -8.29 -7.44
C PRO A 69 -1.11 -9.37 -7.79
N PRO A 70 -1.09 -9.93 -9.01
CA PRO A 70 -1.89 -11.12 -9.31
C PRO A 70 -1.66 -12.23 -8.29
N LEU A 71 -2.71 -12.99 -7.96
CA LEU A 71 -2.67 -14.13 -7.02
C LEU A 71 -2.34 -13.78 -5.55
N HIS A 72 -2.41 -12.50 -5.16
CA HIS A 72 -2.27 -12.07 -3.77
C HIS A 72 -3.29 -12.73 -2.82
N ARG A 73 -2.98 -12.71 -1.52
CA ARG A 73 -3.91 -13.16 -0.45
C ARG A 73 -4.52 -12.02 0.35
N VAL A 74 -4.22 -10.79 -0.03
CA VAL A 74 -4.59 -9.58 0.70
C VAL A 74 -6.09 -9.27 0.63
N PRO A 75 -6.80 -9.17 1.77
CA PRO A 75 -8.24 -8.95 1.79
C PRO A 75 -8.69 -7.62 1.19
N GLY A 76 -9.59 -7.67 0.20
CA GLY A 76 -10.08 -6.47 -0.50
C GLY A 76 -9.07 -5.87 -1.48
N GLY A 77 -7.92 -6.52 -1.68
CA GLY A 77 -6.96 -6.17 -2.71
C GLY A 77 -7.56 -6.24 -4.11
N ARG A 78 -7.22 -5.26 -4.93
CA ARG A 78 -7.48 -5.25 -6.37
C ARG A 78 -6.16 -5.55 -7.07
N THR A 79 -6.20 -6.54 -7.95
CA THR A 79 -5.07 -6.84 -8.82
C THR A 79 -4.78 -5.65 -9.73
N VAL A 80 -3.50 -5.28 -9.81
CA VAL A 80 -3.02 -4.24 -10.73
C VAL A 80 -2.23 -4.81 -11.89
N GLU A 81 -2.12 -4.02 -12.96
CA GLU A 81 -1.43 -4.39 -14.18
C GLU A 81 -0.21 -3.51 -14.46
N ARG A 82 0.76 -4.06 -15.22
CA ARG A 82 1.92 -3.29 -15.66
C ARG A 82 1.47 -2.08 -16.48
N GLY A 83 2.04 -0.92 -16.19
CA GLY A 83 1.73 0.33 -16.86
C GLY A 83 0.51 1.05 -16.28
N GLN A 84 -0.23 0.42 -15.36
CA GLN A 84 -1.33 1.07 -14.66
C GLN A 84 -0.84 2.28 -13.88
N ARG A 85 -1.62 3.35 -13.97
CA ARG A 85 -1.43 4.60 -13.26
C ARG A 85 -2.62 4.82 -12.32
N ILE A 86 -2.33 5.13 -11.06
CA ILE A 86 -3.34 5.43 -10.05
C ILE A 86 -3.06 6.85 -9.55
N ASP A 87 -3.96 7.77 -9.89
CA ASP A 87 -3.90 9.17 -9.49
C ASP A 87 -4.65 9.37 -8.16
N LEU A 88 -3.97 9.95 -7.17
CA LEU A 88 -4.47 10.23 -5.82
C LEU A 88 -4.55 11.75 -5.57
N GLY A 89 -4.80 12.54 -6.61
CA GLY A 89 -4.82 14.01 -6.54
C GLY A 89 -3.42 14.64 -6.53
N GLY A 90 -2.68 14.53 -5.43
CA GLY A 90 -1.31 15.05 -5.27
C GLY A 90 -0.21 14.00 -5.40
N LEU A 91 -0.58 12.73 -5.53
CA LEU A 91 0.35 11.63 -5.76
C LEU A 91 -0.07 10.81 -6.97
N VAL A 92 0.91 10.27 -7.66
CA VAL A 92 0.75 9.34 -8.77
C VAL A 92 1.52 8.07 -8.45
N VAL A 93 0.81 6.95 -8.39
CA VAL A 93 1.42 5.63 -8.26
C VAL A 93 1.43 4.95 -9.62
N GLN A 94 2.63 4.70 -10.15
CA GLN A 94 2.82 4.01 -11.41
C GLN A 94 3.34 2.59 -11.19
N ILE A 95 2.60 1.61 -11.70
CA ILE A 95 2.98 0.20 -11.69
C ILE A 95 3.96 -0.07 -12.83
N ARG A 96 5.22 -0.37 -12.51
CA ARG A 96 6.28 -0.65 -13.50
C ARG A 96 6.38 -2.13 -13.82
N GLU A 97 6.22 -2.97 -12.82
CA GLU A 97 6.27 -4.42 -12.91
C GLU A 97 5.22 -5.03 -11.97
N VAL A 98 4.78 -6.25 -12.24
CA VAL A 98 3.79 -6.98 -11.43
C VAL A 98 4.19 -8.42 -11.11
N ALA A 99 5.31 -8.90 -11.67
CA ALA A 99 5.80 -10.26 -11.47
C ALA A 99 7.34 -10.27 -11.41
N PRO A 100 7.95 -11.00 -10.45
CA PRO A 100 7.32 -11.81 -9.40
C PRO A 100 6.74 -10.97 -8.24
N ARG A 101 6.99 -9.66 -8.26
CA ARG A 101 6.51 -8.67 -7.29
C ARG A 101 6.16 -7.38 -8.03
N ILE A 102 5.33 -6.55 -7.41
CA ILE A 102 5.08 -5.20 -7.91
C ILE A 102 6.35 -4.36 -7.73
N ALA A 103 6.69 -3.61 -8.77
CA ALA A 103 7.57 -2.45 -8.66
C ALA A 103 6.75 -1.20 -8.92
N VAL A 104 6.81 -0.23 -8.01
CA VAL A 104 6.10 1.04 -8.14
C VAL A 104 7.04 2.22 -8.14
N ILE A 105 6.65 3.27 -8.86
CA ILE A 105 7.19 4.62 -8.71
C ILE A 105 6.08 5.49 -8.15
N VAL A 106 6.37 6.23 -7.09
CA VAL A 106 5.47 7.23 -6.51
C VAL A 106 6.04 8.61 -6.80
N THR A 107 5.30 9.44 -7.53
CA THR A 107 5.65 10.83 -7.84
C THR A 107 4.60 11.79 -7.32
N ARG A 108 5.00 13.05 -7.11
CA ARG A 108 4.10 14.18 -6.88
C ARG A 108 3.74 14.81 -8.23
#